data_AF-A0A2K3JDY8-F1
#
_entry.id   AF-A0A2K3JDY8-F1
#
_cell.length_a   1.000
_cell.length_b   1.000
_cell.length_c   1.000
_cell.angle_alpha   90.00
_cell.angle_beta   90.00
_cell.angle_gamma   90.00
#
_symmetry.space_group_name_H-M   'P 1'
#
loop_
_entity.id
_entity.type
_entity.pdbx_description
1 polymer ?
#
loop_
_entity_poly.entity_id
_entity_poly.type
_entity_poly.pdbx_seq_one_letter_code
_entity_poly.pdbx_strand_id
1 'polypeptide(L)'
;MTKKNSFILHLDSLEILEKMTDEQAGKFIKSIYQFKKNGTLSNLDFGLEMAIAPFVNQFKRDDEKYKKICERNKINGSQGGRPKNPNNPVGFLETQQNPTKPKKPDNDNDNDNDNDND
;
A
#
# COMPACT_ATOMS: atom_id res chain seq x y z
N MET A 1 11.45 9.69 0.88
CA MET A 1 10.37 8.68 0.77
C MET A 1 9.14 9.25 1.46
N THR A 2 7.96 9.17 0.84
CA THR A 2 6.71 9.56 1.53
C THR A 2 6.55 8.65 2.74
N LYS A 3 6.45 9.23 3.93
CA LYS A 3 6.30 8.49 5.18
C LYS A 3 4.95 7.75 5.13
N LYS A 4 4.99 6.43 5.04
CA LYS A 4 3.79 5.59 5.07
C LYS A 4 3.44 5.26 6.53
N ASN A 5 2.15 5.30 6.86
CA ASN A 5 1.67 5.00 8.22
C ASN A 5 1.60 3.49 8.50
N SER A 6 1.50 2.69 7.44
CA SER A 6 1.37 1.24 7.53
C SER A 6 2.09 0.55 6.37
N PHE A 7 2.27 -0.76 6.51
CA PHE A 7 2.74 -1.66 5.47
C PHE A 7 2.01 -3.00 5.60
N ILE A 8 1.97 -3.74 4.50
CA ILE A 8 1.26 -5.03 4.40
C ILE A 8 2.31 -6.13 4.25
N LEU A 9 2.10 -7.24 4.94
CA LEU A 9 2.80 -8.49 4.74
C LEU A 9 1.77 -9.53 4.29
N HIS A 10 2.06 -10.25 3.21
CA HIS A 10 1.18 -11.30 2.74
C HIS A 10 1.44 -12.59 3.52
N LEU A 11 0.34 -13.26 3.91
CA LEU A 11 0.40 -14.46 4.74
C LEU A 11 1.16 -15.61 4.06
N ASP A 12 1.00 -15.76 2.75
CA ASP A 12 1.71 -16.77 1.93
C ASP A 12 3.24 -16.65 2.03
N SER A 13 3.73 -15.43 2.20
CA SER A 13 5.16 -15.14 2.30
C SER A 13 5.67 -15.39 3.72
N LEU A 14 4.78 -15.44 4.72
CA LEU A 14 5.15 -15.60 6.14
C LEU A 14 5.35 -17.04 6.57
N GLU A 15 5.12 -18.03 5.70
CA GLU A 15 5.41 -19.45 5.96
C GLU A 15 6.85 -19.70 6.43
N ILE A 16 7.80 -18.83 6.03
CA ILE A 16 9.20 -18.90 6.46
C ILE A 16 9.35 -18.73 7.98
N LEU A 17 8.41 -18.07 8.66
CA LEU A 17 8.45 -17.87 10.11
C LEU A 17 8.32 -19.20 10.88
N GLU A 18 7.62 -20.20 10.32
CA GLU A 18 7.50 -21.52 10.95
C GLU A 18 8.83 -22.28 11.00
N LYS A 19 9.81 -21.87 10.17
CA LYS A 19 11.15 -22.45 10.13
C LYS A 19 12.16 -21.69 10.98
N MET A 20 11.75 -20.56 11.56
CA MET A 20 12.61 -19.72 12.38
C MET A 20 12.43 -20.03 13.87
N THR A 21 13.50 -19.88 14.64
CA THR A 21 13.35 -19.75 16.10
C THR A 21 12.72 -18.42 16.47
N ASP A 22 12.14 -18.30 17.67
CA ASP A 22 11.56 -17.03 18.14
C ASP A 22 12.57 -15.88 18.10
N GLU A 23 13.85 -16.16 18.36
CA GLU A 23 14.91 -15.16 18.27
C GLU A 23 15.15 -14.71 16.83
N GLN A 24 15.15 -15.63 15.87
CA GLN A 24 15.28 -15.33 14.45
C GLN A 24 14.05 -14.56 13.93
N ALA A 25 12.84 -14.99 14.29
CA ALA A 25 11.60 -14.29 13.94
C ALA A 25 11.57 -12.87 14.55
N GLY A 26 12.05 -12.71 15.78
CA GLY A 26 12.22 -11.41 16.43
C GLY A 26 13.21 -10.51 15.70
N LYS A 27 14.34 -11.04 15.22
CA LYS A 27 15.29 -10.30 14.38
C LYS A 27 14.68 -9.97 13.02
N PHE A 28 13.97 -10.92 12.40
CA PHE A 28 13.29 -10.75 11.11
C PHE A 28 12.32 -9.57 11.12
N ILE A 29 11.39 -9.54 12.08
CA ILE A 29 10.35 -8.49 12.12
C ILE A 29 10.95 -7.11 12.45
N LYS A 30 11.97 -7.06 13.32
CA LYS A 30 12.70 -5.81 13.63
C LYS A 30 13.40 -5.27 12.39
N SER A 31 13.99 -6.13 11.57
CA SER A 31 14.65 -5.74 10.33
C SER A 31 13.68 -5.24 9.28
N ILE A 32 12.51 -5.88 9.12
CA ILE A 32 11.44 -5.37 8.25
C ILE A 32 11.01 -3.97 8.71
N TYR A 33 10.77 -3.80 10.02
CA TYR A 33 10.40 -2.50 10.58
C TYR A 33 11.46 -1.43 10.32
N GLN A 34 12.74 -1.73 10.57
CA GLN A 34 13.85 -0.82 10.31
C GLN A 34 13.97 -0.48 8.83
N PHE A 35 13.82 -1.46 7.94
CA PHE A 35 13.82 -1.23 6.50
C PHE A 35 12.68 -0.30 6.08
N LYS A 36 11.45 -0.49 6.59
CA LYS A 36 10.33 0.40 6.26
C LYS A 36 10.49 1.79 6.85
N LYS A 37 11.17 1.94 7.98
CA LYS A 37 11.42 3.22 8.65
C LYS A 37 12.55 4.02 7.99
N ASN A 38 13.68 3.36 7.70
CA ASN A 38 14.95 4.01 7.34
C ASN A 38 15.45 3.65 5.94
N GLY A 39 14.89 2.61 5.30
CA GLY A 39 15.31 2.12 3.98
C GLY A 39 16.59 1.26 4.00
N THR A 40 17.11 0.92 5.18
CA THR A 40 18.37 0.19 5.35
C THR A 40 18.17 -1.07 6.19
N LEU A 41 18.88 -2.14 5.83
CA LEU A 41 19.09 -3.29 6.69
C LEU A 41 20.50 -3.18 7.30
N SER A 42 20.65 -3.56 8.56
CA SER A 42 21.95 -3.51 9.25
C SER A 42 22.17 -4.80 10.03
N ASN A 43 23.38 -5.37 9.90
CA ASN A 43 23.90 -6.48 10.71
C ASN A 43 22.96 -7.69 10.79
N LEU A 44 22.67 -8.29 9.64
CA LEU A 44 21.91 -9.54 9.56
C LEU A 44 22.83 -10.69 9.19
N ASP A 45 22.54 -11.85 9.77
CA ASP A 45 23.16 -13.09 9.30
C ASP A 45 22.66 -13.42 7.89
N PHE A 46 23.47 -14.11 7.10
CA PHE A 46 23.21 -14.43 5.71
C PHE A 46 21.85 -15.10 5.49
N GLY A 47 21.47 -16.05 6.37
CA GLY A 47 20.18 -16.72 6.28
C GLY A 47 19.00 -15.76 6.45
N LEU A 48 19.14 -14.77 7.33
CA LEU A 48 18.11 -13.78 7.61
C LEU A 48 18.02 -12.73 6.49
N GLU A 49 19.15 -12.33 5.90
CA GLU A 49 19.17 -11.49 4.71
C GLU A 49 18.45 -12.15 3.54
N MET A 50 18.74 -13.43 3.30
CA MET A 50 18.09 -14.22 2.26
C MET A 50 16.57 -14.31 2.48
N ALA A 51 16.13 -14.52 3.74
CA ALA A 51 14.71 -14.58 4.08
C ALA A 51 14.00 -13.23 3.89
N ILE A 52 14.67 -12.10 4.14
CA ILE A 52 14.07 -10.76 4.03
C ILE A 52 14.09 -10.22 2.61
N ALA A 53 15.04 -10.64 1.77
CA ALA A 53 15.23 -10.12 0.41
C ALA A 53 13.94 -10.12 -0.46
N PRO A 54 13.09 -11.16 -0.46
CA PRO A 54 11.82 -11.16 -1.19
C PRO A 54 10.88 -10.02 -0.78
N PHE A 55 10.76 -9.76 0.52
CA PHE A 55 9.93 -8.71 1.09
C PHE A 55 10.45 -7.32 0.72
N VAL A 56 11.77 -7.12 0.81
CA VAL A 56 12.42 -5.86 0.40
C VAL A 56 12.13 -5.57 -1.07
N ASN A 57 12.26 -6.58 -1.93
CA ASN A 57 11.98 -6.45 -3.35
C ASN A 57 10.50 -6.16 -3.61
N GLN A 58 9.61 -6.80 -2.87
CA GLN A 58 8.17 -6.51 -2.94
C GLN A 58 7.90 -5.04 -2.58
N PHE A 59 8.40 -4.55 -1.45
CA PHE A 59 8.16 -3.19 -1.00
C PHE A 59 8.65 -2.15 -2.02
N LYS A 60 9.80 -2.39 -2.66
CA LYS A 60 10.31 -1.53 -3.72
C LYS A 60 9.34 -1.48 -4.91
N ARG A 61 8.87 -2.64 -5.38
CA ARG A 61 7.89 -2.73 -6.48
C ARG A 61 6.58 -2.01 -6.14
N ASP A 62 6.08 -2.19 -4.92
CA ASP A 62 4.83 -1.57 -4.48
C ASP A 62 4.97 -0.04 -4.34
N ASP A 63 6.12 0.44 -3.85
CA ASP A 63 6.43 1.87 -3.77
C ASP A 63 6.52 2.51 -5.17
N GLU A 64 7.16 1.83 -6.13
CA GLU A 64 7.23 2.29 -7.52
C GLU A 64 5.85 2.31 -8.19
N LYS A 65 5.07 1.23 -8.02
CA LYS A 65 3.70 1.14 -8.54
C LYS A 65 2.83 2.26 -7.98
N TYR A 66 2.90 2.50 -6.67
CA TYR A 66 2.17 3.57 -6.01
C TYR A 66 2.55 4.95 -6.57
N LYS A 67 3.85 5.26 -6.70
CA LYS A 67 4.32 6.53 -7.27
C LYS A 67 3.77 6.76 -8.69
N LYS A 68 3.83 5.74 -9.56
CA LYS A 68 3.29 5.80 -10.92
C LYS A 68 1.78 6.09 -10.92
N ILE A 69 1.03 5.46 -10.00
CA ILE A 69 -0.41 5.73 -9.85
C ILE A 69 -0.65 7.17 -9.41
N CYS A 70 0.07 7.66 -8.40
CA CYS A 70 -0.05 9.04 -7.92
C CYS A 70 0.26 10.06 -9.03
N GLU A 71 1.33 9.85 -9.80
CA GLU A 71 1.70 10.73 -10.91
C GLU A 71 0.63 10.73 -12.00
N ARG A 72 0.17 9.55 -12.42
CA ARG A 72 -0.93 9.41 -13.39
C ARG A 72 -2.21 10.11 -12.91
N ASN A 73 -2.59 9.90 -11.65
CA ASN A 73 -3.79 10.53 -11.08
C ASN A 73 -3.63 12.05 -10.96
N LYS A 74 -2.43 12.53 -10.63
CA LYS A 74 -2.13 13.98 -10.60
C LYS A 74 -2.26 14.59 -12.00
N ILE A 75 -1.70 13.93 -13.02
CA ILE A 75 -1.81 14.37 -14.42
C ILE A 75 -3.28 14.35 -14.86
N ASN A 76 -3.98 13.25 -14.65
CA ASN A 76 -5.40 13.13 -15.00
C ASN A 76 -6.24 14.19 -14.29
N GLY A 77 -6.01 14.42 -13.00
CA GLY A 77 -6.66 15.48 -12.23
C GLY A 77 -6.41 16.87 -12.81
N SER A 78 -5.16 17.19 -13.19
CA SER A 78 -4.84 18.47 -13.86
C SER A 78 -5.50 18.62 -15.24
N GLN A 79 -5.80 17.51 -15.92
CA GLN A 79 -6.49 17.48 -17.21
C GLN A 79 -8.02 17.43 -17.09
N GLY A 80 -8.57 17.55 -15.87
CA GLY A 80 -10.01 17.58 -15.61
C GLY A 80 -10.59 16.26 -15.09
N GLY A 81 -9.76 15.24 -14.85
CA GLY A 81 -10.09 13.95 -14.22
C GLY A 81 -10.90 13.01 -15.11
N ARG A 82 -11.98 13.52 -15.71
CA ARG A 82 -12.92 12.79 -16.56
C ARG A 82 -12.35 12.64 -17.98
N PRO A 83 -12.27 11.41 -18.54
CA PRO A 83 -11.85 11.20 -19.92
C PRO A 83 -12.76 11.95 -20.89
N LYS A 84 -12.18 12.67 -21.85
CA LYS A 84 -12.92 13.48 -22.83
C LYS A 84 -13.61 12.67 -23.94
N ASN A 85 -13.33 11.38 -24.08
CA ASN A 85 -13.93 10.57 -25.14
C ASN A 85 -14.27 9.15 -24.66
N PRO A 86 -15.56 8.78 -24.51
CA PRO A 86 -15.97 7.50 -23.98
C PRO A 86 -16.59 6.64 -25.08
N ASN A 87 -15.92 5.57 -25.52
CA ASN A 87 -16.63 4.47 -26.18
C ASN A 87 -17.42 3.61 -25.16
N ASN A 88 -18.01 4.23 -24.13
CA ASN A 88 -18.93 3.61 -23.18
C ASN A 88 -19.91 4.68 -22.59
N PRO A 89 -21.24 4.53 -22.75
CA PRO A 89 -22.18 5.65 -22.82
C PRO A 89 -22.73 6.18 -21.47
N VAL A 90 -22.31 5.65 -20.32
CA VAL A 90 -22.88 6.06 -19.02
C VAL A 90 -22.14 7.22 -18.33
N GLY A 91 -21.05 7.69 -18.95
CA GLY A 91 -20.03 8.43 -18.22
C GLY A 91 -19.74 9.85 -18.68
N PHE A 92 -20.36 10.38 -19.74
CA PHE A 92 -20.17 11.76 -20.18
C PHE A 92 -21.48 12.30 -20.75
N LEU A 93 -22.13 13.19 -20.01
CA LEU A 93 -23.17 14.05 -20.55
C LEU A 93 -22.50 15.42 -20.76
N GLU A 94 -22.49 15.95 -21.97
CA GLU A 94 -21.97 17.30 -22.28
C GLU A 94 -22.60 18.40 -21.39
N THR A 95 -23.77 18.12 -20.83
CA THR A 95 -24.52 19.00 -19.91
C THR A 95 -24.00 18.99 -18.46
N GLN A 96 -23.11 18.08 -18.08
CA GLN A 96 -22.56 18.03 -16.73
C GLN A 96 -21.36 18.96 -16.60
N GLN A 97 -21.61 20.15 -16.04
CA GLN A 97 -20.56 21.08 -15.64
C GLN A 97 -19.63 20.42 -14.60
N ASN A 98 -18.34 20.72 -14.68
CA ASN A 98 -17.41 20.35 -13.61
C ASN A 98 -17.94 20.91 -12.27
N PRO A 99 -18.08 20.08 -11.22
CA PRO A 99 -18.57 20.56 -9.94
C PRO A 99 -17.64 21.67 -9.43
N THR A 100 -18.23 22.82 -9.12
CA THR A 100 -17.51 24.02 -8.65
C THR A 100 -16.91 23.84 -7.25
N LYS A 101 -17.32 22.78 -6.54
CA LYS A 101 -16.82 22.40 -5.22
C LYS A 101 -16.52 20.90 -5.16
N PRO A 102 -15.40 20.48 -4.56
CA PRO A 102 -15.12 19.07 -4.29
C PRO A 102 -16.23 18.45 -3.45
N LYS A 103 -16.66 17.23 -3.77
CA LYS A 103 -17.54 16.46 -2.89
C LYS A 103 -16.75 16.16 -1.61
N LYS A 104 -17.35 16.41 -0.44
CA LYS A 104 -16.76 16.02 0.84
C LYS A 104 -16.60 14.49 0.84
N PRO A 105 -15.53 13.93 1.44
CA PRO A 105 -15.41 12.49 1.60
C PRO A 105 -16.63 11.98 2.38
N ASP A 106 -17.28 10.95 1.85
CA ASP A 106 -18.30 10.21 2.57
C ASP A 106 -17.55 9.47 3.72
N ASN A 107 -17.90 9.80 4.96
CA ASN A 107 -17.27 9.25 6.15
C ASN A 107 -17.92 7.89 6.47
N ASP A 108 -17.56 6.85 5.72
CA ASP A 108 -17.95 5.47 6.02
C ASP A 108 -17.12 4.99 7.21
N ASN A 109 -17.61 5.30 8.42
CA ASN A 109 -17.11 4.76 9.65
C ASN A 109 -17.90 3.47 9.97
N ASP A 110 -17.63 2.40 9.22
CA ASP A 110 -18.14 1.06 9.52
C ASP A 110 -17.40 0.55 10.76
N ASN A 111 -17.97 0.84 11.94
CA ASN A 111 -17.54 0.29 13.21
C ASN A 111 -18.41 -0.93 13.51
N ASP A 112 -18.13 -2.06 12.83
CA ASP A 112 -18.70 -3.36 13.15
C ASP A 112 -18.09 -3.85 14.46
N ASN A 113 -18.79 -3.57 15.56
CA ASN A 113 -18.47 -4.09 16.89
C ASN A 113 -19.42 -5.26 17.17
N ASP A 114 -19.18 -6.39 16.53
CA ASP A 114 -19.85 -7.66 16.85
C ASP A 114 -19.30 -8.18 18.18
N ASN A 115 -20.01 -7.84 19.25
CA ASN A 115 -19.76 -8.37 20.59
C ASN A 115 -20.72 -9.54 20.81
N ASP A 116 -20.42 -10.68 20.18
CA ASP A 116 -21.10 -11.95 20.46
C ASP A 116 -20.62 -12.47 21.81
N ASN A 117 -21.47 -12.35 22.81
CA ASN A 117 -21.31 -12.95 24.13
C ASN A 117 -22.38 -14.05 24.24
N ASP A 118 -21.96 -15.31 24.20
CA ASP A 118 -22.73 -16.48 24.63
C ASP A 118 -21.84 -17.39 25.48
#